data_AF-B8CKE3-F1
#
_entry.id   AF-B8CKE3-F1
#
_cell.length_a   1.000
_cell.length_b   1.000
_cell.length_c   1.000
_cell.angle_alpha   90.00
_cell.angle_beta   90.00
_cell.angle_gamma   90.00
#
_symmetry.space_group_name_H-M   'P 1'
#
loop_
_entity.id
_entity.type
_entity.pdbx_description
1 polymer ?
#
loop_
_entity_poly.entity_id
_entity_poly.type
_entity_poly.pdbx_seq_one_letter_code
_entity_poly.pdbx_strand_id
1 'polypeptide(L)'
;MEEFEIKIPSDIQIADAQKKLGFRFPKEYVAFIKSGYDLGDAPLEALEIVDPPSYADIYEALESARKFYDLPAELLPICEDSSDYYCINDKGEVVFWSHNGITDEKWENVAIWRNHIVLEAGE
;
A
#
# COMPACT_ATOMS: atom_id res chain seq x y z
N MET A 1 -20.68 -13.21 -6.16
CA MET A 1 -19.48 -12.41 -5.87
C MET A 1 -19.79 -11.72 -4.57
N GLU A 2 -19.06 -12.05 -3.51
CA GLU A 2 -19.18 -11.27 -2.27
C GLU A 2 -18.67 -9.86 -2.60
N GLU A 3 -19.54 -8.86 -2.49
CA GLU A 3 -19.12 -7.45 -2.44
C GLU A 3 -18.35 -7.28 -1.14
N PHE A 4 -17.01 -7.27 -1.22
CA PHE A 4 -16.19 -6.87 -0.08
C PHE A 4 -16.26 -5.35 0.03
N GLU A 5 -16.96 -4.88 1.07
CA GLU A 5 -17.05 -3.46 1.38
C GLU A 5 -15.76 -3.01 2.07
N ILE A 6 -15.11 -1.99 1.51
CA ILE A 6 -13.91 -1.39 2.10
C ILE A 6 -14.24 -0.86 3.50
N LYS A 7 -13.48 -1.31 4.50
CA LYS A 7 -13.67 -0.87 5.89
C LYS A 7 -12.70 0.26 6.21
N ILE A 8 -13.22 1.49 6.31
CA ILE A 8 -12.43 2.65 6.73
C ILE A 8 -11.93 2.45 8.17
N PRO A 9 -10.61 2.35 8.41
CA PRO A 9 -10.08 2.07 9.74
C PRO A 9 -10.22 3.25 10.72
N SER A 10 -10.49 2.92 11.99
CA SER A 10 -10.40 3.88 13.09
C SER A 10 -8.94 4.18 13.48
N ASP A 11 -8.71 5.27 14.21
CA ASP A 11 -7.37 5.62 14.71
C ASP A 11 -6.75 4.53 15.61
N ILE A 12 -7.58 3.79 16.35
CA ILE A 12 -7.12 2.67 17.18
C ILE A 12 -6.63 1.52 16.30
N GLN A 13 -7.38 1.17 15.26
CA GLN A 13 -6.98 0.12 14.31
C GLN A 13 -5.71 0.50 13.55
N ILE A 14 -5.56 1.77 13.15
CA ILE A 14 -4.34 2.28 12.51
C ILE A 14 -3.15 2.21 13.47
N ALA A 15 -3.35 2.56 14.76
CA ALA A 15 -2.30 2.45 15.76
C ALA A 15 -1.86 0.99 15.99
N ASP A 16 -2.80 0.05 15.98
CA ASP A 16 -2.51 -1.38 16.14
C ASP A 16 -1.86 -1.98 14.89
N ALA A 17 -2.27 -1.56 13.69
CA ALA A 17 -1.61 -1.95 12.44
C ALA A 17 -0.15 -1.51 12.41
N GLN A 18 0.16 -0.26 12.79
CA GLN A 18 1.54 0.23 12.88
C GLN A 18 2.40 -0.62 13.83
N LYS A 19 1.86 -1.03 14.98
CA LYS A 19 2.57 -1.92 15.92
C LYS A 19 2.81 -3.30 15.32
N LYS A 20 1.80 -3.91 14.69
CA LYS A 20 1.89 -5.24 14.08
C LYS A 20 2.88 -5.28 12.91
N LEU A 21 2.84 -4.26 12.06
CA LEU A 21 3.72 -4.13 10.90
C LEU A 21 5.14 -3.68 11.29
N GLY A 22 5.31 -3.14 12.50
CA GLY A 22 6.59 -2.57 12.95
C GLY A 22 6.98 -1.31 12.18
N PHE A 23 6.00 -0.61 11.60
CA PHE A 23 6.21 0.52 10.71
C PHE A 23 5.36 1.71 11.15
N ARG A 24 5.96 2.91 11.19
CA ARG A 24 5.24 4.14 11.53
C ARG A 24 4.64 4.74 10.27
N PHE A 25 3.33 4.91 10.25
CA PHE A 25 2.63 5.43 9.08
C PHE A 25 2.86 6.95 8.95
N PRO A 26 3.31 7.42 7.77
CA PRO A 26 3.30 8.84 7.43
C PRO A 26 1.89 9.41 7.51
N LYS A 27 1.78 10.72 7.76
CA LYS A 27 0.49 11.39 7.91
C LYS A 27 -0.35 11.26 6.63
N GLU A 28 0.29 11.37 5.48
CA GLU A 28 -0.31 11.28 4.16
C GLU A 28 -0.86 9.86 3.94
N TYR A 29 -0.15 8.82 4.40
CA TYR A 29 -0.64 7.44 4.35
C TYR A 29 -1.85 7.20 5.25
N VAL A 30 -1.85 7.76 6.46
CA VAL A 30 -3.03 7.75 7.33
C VAL A 30 -4.23 8.43 6.66
N ALA A 31 -4.01 9.55 5.97
CA ALA A 31 -5.08 10.25 5.24
C ALA A 31 -5.62 9.42 4.07
N PHE A 32 -4.76 8.73 3.32
CA PHE A 32 -5.13 7.81 2.25
C PHE A 32 -5.94 6.60 2.76
N ILE A 33 -5.49 5.97 3.85
CA ILE A 33 -6.25 4.89 4.50
C ILE A 33 -7.64 5.40 4.92
N LYS A 34 -7.71 6.62 5.48
CA LYS A 34 -8.97 7.23 5.94
C LYS A 34 -9.88 7.72 4.81
N SER A 35 -9.39 7.86 3.58
CA SER A 35 -10.25 8.06 2.42
C SER A 35 -10.88 6.77 1.92
N GLY A 36 -10.59 5.62 2.56
CA GLY A 36 -11.04 4.31 2.10
C GLY A 36 -10.16 3.75 1.00
N TYR A 37 -8.85 4.01 1.05
CA TYR A 37 -7.87 3.50 0.07
C TYR A 37 -8.17 3.89 -1.38
N ASP A 38 -8.93 4.98 -1.55
CA ASP A 38 -9.47 5.44 -2.82
C ASP A 38 -8.37 5.71 -3.86
N LEU A 39 -8.37 4.91 -4.93
CA LEU A 39 -7.51 5.04 -6.12
C LEU A 39 -8.32 5.45 -7.37
N GLY A 40 -9.54 6.01 -7.19
CA GLY A 40 -10.40 6.40 -8.30
C GLY A 40 -10.77 5.22 -9.20
N ASP A 41 -10.73 5.44 -10.52
CA ASP A 41 -11.00 4.42 -11.54
C ASP A 41 -9.75 3.61 -11.94
N ALA A 42 -8.65 3.72 -11.19
CA ALA A 42 -7.44 2.98 -11.49
C ALA A 42 -7.66 1.47 -11.35
N PRO A 43 -7.08 0.65 -12.26
CA PRO A 43 -7.19 -0.81 -12.21
C PRO A 43 -6.23 -1.42 -11.17
N LEU A 44 -6.08 -0.77 -10.02
CA LEU A 44 -5.21 -1.17 -8.92
C LEU A 44 -5.99 -1.13 -7.61
N GLU A 45 -5.67 -2.05 -6.71
CA GLU A 45 -6.25 -2.10 -5.38
C GLU A 45 -5.16 -1.88 -4.33
N ALA A 46 -5.42 -1.00 -3.37
CA ALA A 46 -4.52 -0.77 -2.27
C ALA A 46 -4.67 -1.87 -1.21
N LEU A 47 -3.58 -2.15 -0.51
CA LEU A 47 -3.56 -3.11 0.59
C LEU A 47 -4.21 -2.51 1.84
N GLU A 48 -5.05 -3.30 2.46
CA GLU A 48 -5.97 -2.93 3.52
C GLU A 48 -5.54 -3.52 4.88
N ILE A 49 -5.76 -2.77 5.96
CA ILE A 49 -5.33 -3.14 7.32
C ILE A 49 -6.44 -3.74 8.21
N VAL A 50 -7.71 -3.73 7.78
CA VAL A 50 -8.88 -4.12 8.61
C VAL A 50 -9.82 -5.06 7.85
N ASP A 51 -9.86 -6.32 8.30
CA ASP A 51 -10.65 -7.42 7.71
C ASP A 51 -10.64 -7.45 6.16
N PRO A 52 -9.46 -7.36 5.53
CA PRO A 52 -9.37 -7.31 4.08
C PRO A 52 -9.69 -8.67 3.44
N PRO A 53 -10.11 -8.72 2.17
CA PRO A 53 -10.00 -9.94 1.40
C PRO A 53 -8.51 -10.33 1.23
N SER A 54 -8.22 -11.62 1.07
CA SER A 54 -6.84 -12.13 1.05
C SER A 54 -5.95 -11.45 -0.02
N TYR A 55 -6.49 -11.09 -1.18
CA TYR A 55 -5.74 -10.41 -2.23
C TYR A 55 -5.36 -8.96 -1.89
N ALA A 56 -6.02 -8.34 -0.92
CA ALA A 56 -5.76 -6.98 -0.46
C ALA A 56 -5.20 -6.96 0.97
N ASP A 57 -4.87 -8.11 1.56
CA ASP A 57 -4.38 -8.16 2.93
C ASP A 57 -2.92 -7.69 3.02
N ILE A 58 -2.69 -6.54 3.66
CA ILE A 58 -1.34 -5.98 3.81
C ILE A 58 -0.40 -6.88 4.61
N TYR A 59 -0.91 -7.66 5.56
CA TYR A 59 -0.10 -8.54 6.40
C TYR A 59 0.34 -9.77 5.60
N GLU A 60 -0.58 -10.39 4.85
CA GLU A 60 -0.27 -11.51 3.96
C GLU A 60 0.68 -11.09 2.83
N ALA A 61 0.43 -9.91 2.24
CA ALA A 61 1.29 -9.34 1.20
C ALA A 61 2.70 -9.04 1.72
N LEU A 62 2.83 -8.41 2.90
CA LEU A 62 4.14 -8.14 3.50
C LEU A 62 4.91 -9.43 3.84
N GLU A 63 4.23 -10.43 4.41
CA GLU A 63 4.85 -11.71 4.71
C GLU A 63 5.34 -12.40 3.43
N SER A 64 4.48 -12.45 2.42
CA SER A 64 4.78 -13.09 1.12
C SER A 64 5.91 -12.38 0.40
N ALA A 65 5.88 -11.05 0.33
CA ALA A 65 6.90 -10.23 -0.31
C ALA A 65 8.28 -10.44 0.31
N ARG A 66 8.35 -10.48 1.65
CA ARG A 66 9.61 -10.74 2.37
C ARG A 66 10.09 -12.18 2.21
N LYS A 67 9.17 -13.15 2.23
CA LYS A 67 9.51 -14.58 2.23
C LYS A 67 9.95 -15.08 0.85
N PHE A 68 9.32 -14.58 -0.21
CA PHE A 68 9.50 -15.11 -1.57
C PHE A 68 10.32 -14.20 -2.48
N TYR A 69 10.36 -12.89 -2.20
CA TYR A 69 10.98 -11.92 -3.09
C TYR A 69 12.04 -11.04 -2.39
N ASP A 70 12.40 -11.34 -1.14
CA ASP A 70 13.43 -10.61 -0.37
C ASP A 70 13.14 -9.10 -0.26
N LEU A 71 11.87 -8.71 -0.12
CA LEU A 71 11.49 -7.31 0.07
C LEU A 71 12.28 -6.68 1.25
N PRO A 72 12.95 -5.53 1.05
CA PRO A 72 13.69 -4.84 2.11
C PRO A 72 12.84 -4.53 3.34
N ALA A 73 13.45 -4.62 4.53
CA ALA A 73 12.73 -4.52 5.80
C ALA A 73 12.17 -3.11 6.07
N GLU A 74 12.80 -2.09 5.49
CA GLU A 74 12.42 -0.68 5.54
C GLU A 74 11.27 -0.31 4.62
N LEU A 75 10.84 -1.24 3.74
CA LEU A 75 9.72 -1.04 2.83
C LEU A 75 8.46 -1.68 3.39
N LEU A 76 7.36 -0.93 3.28
CA LEU A 76 6.01 -1.40 3.55
C LEU A 76 5.20 -1.39 2.25
N PRO A 77 4.75 -2.53 1.72
CA PRO A 77 3.92 -2.56 0.53
C PRO A 77 2.54 -1.94 0.85
N ILE A 78 2.04 -1.14 -0.07
CA ILE A 78 0.74 -0.47 0.05
C ILE A 78 -0.20 -0.76 -1.11
N CYS A 79 0.31 -1.36 -2.19
CA CYS A 79 -0.43 -1.80 -3.36
C CYS A 79 0.43 -2.84 -4.08
N GLU A 80 -0.18 -3.94 -4.50
CA GLU A 80 0.46 -4.97 -5.34
C GLU A 80 0.08 -4.74 -6.81
N ASP A 81 1.06 -4.87 -7.70
CA ASP A 81 0.88 -4.90 -9.14
C ASP A 81 1.69 -6.05 -9.73
N SER A 82 1.00 -7.13 -10.11
CA SER A 82 1.62 -8.25 -10.83
C SER A 82 2.87 -8.85 -10.16
N SER A 83 2.82 -9.01 -8.83
CA SER A 83 3.95 -9.44 -7.95
C SER A 83 5.08 -8.42 -7.77
N ASP A 84 4.93 -7.21 -8.29
CA ASP A 84 5.69 -6.03 -7.90
C ASP A 84 4.86 -5.18 -6.92
N TYR A 85 5.50 -4.24 -6.21
CA TYR A 85 4.85 -3.52 -5.12
C TYR A 85 5.16 -2.04 -5.15
N TYR A 86 4.12 -1.22 -4.98
CA TYR A 86 4.31 0.14 -4.50
C TYR A 86 4.51 0.08 -3.00
N CYS A 87 5.64 0.61 -2.52
CA CYS A 87 6.05 0.55 -1.13
C CYS A 87 6.28 1.93 -0.54
N ILE A 88 5.97 2.11 0.74
CA ILE A 88 6.38 3.28 1.52
C ILE A 88 7.71 2.99 2.22
N ASN A 89 8.64 3.94 2.15
CA ASN A 89 9.91 3.88 2.88
C ASN A 89 9.88 4.69 4.20
N ASP A 90 10.97 4.65 4.96
CA ASP A 90 11.12 5.33 6.26
C ASP A 90 10.99 6.87 6.22
N LYS A 91 11.17 7.48 5.04
CA LYS A 91 10.96 8.91 4.79
C LYS A 91 9.52 9.26 4.44
N GLY A 92 8.69 8.26 4.20
CA GLY A 92 7.30 8.41 3.74
C GLY A 92 7.16 8.59 2.23
N GLU A 93 8.23 8.41 1.46
CA GLU A 93 8.19 8.37 0.00
C GLU A 93 7.57 7.05 -0.44
N VAL A 94 6.83 7.09 -1.56
CA VAL A 94 6.42 5.86 -2.25
C VAL A 94 7.48 5.51 -3.28
N VAL A 95 7.88 4.26 -3.35
CA VAL A 95 8.79 3.71 -4.36
C VAL A 95 8.09 2.56 -5.06
N PHE A 96 8.27 2.44 -6.36
CA PHE A 96 7.97 1.18 -7.03
C PHE A 96 9.10 0.21 -6.72
N TRP A 97 8.78 -1.00 -6.32
CA TRP A 97 9.76 -2.04 -6.06
C TRP A 97 9.40 -3.25 -6.90
N SER A 98 10.36 -3.70 -7.71
CA SER A 98 10.21 -4.89 -8.54
C SER A 98 11.18 -5.97 -8.11
N HIS A 99 10.69 -7.20 -8.04
CA HIS A 99 11.54 -8.36 -7.78
C HIS A 99 12.49 -8.67 -8.96
N ASN A 100 12.26 -8.06 -10.13
CA ASN A 100 13.03 -8.27 -11.35
C ASN A 100 14.12 -7.21 -11.61
N GLY A 101 14.25 -6.19 -10.75
CA GLY A 101 15.30 -5.18 -10.94
C GLY A 101 15.10 -3.87 -10.18
N ILE A 102 16.00 -2.93 -10.44
CA ILE A 102 15.97 -1.60 -9.85
C ILE A 102 15.12 -0.70 -10.76
N THR A 103 14.11 -0.08 -10.17
CA THR A 103 13.31 0.99 -10.77
C THR A 103 13.67 2.32 -10.08
N ASP A 104 13.64 3.41 -10.85
CA ASP A 104 13.87 4.77 -10.35
C ASP A 104 12.55 5.49 -10.01
N GLU A 105 11.41 4.79 -10.15
CA GLU A 105 10.09 5.36 -9.90
C GLU A 105 9.84 5.57 -8.41
N LYS A 106 9.59 6.83 -8.07
CA LYS A 106 9.33 7.27 -6.71
C LYS A 106 8.48 8.52 -6.68
N TRP A 107 7.74 8.68 -5.59
CA TRP A 107 6.89 9.83 -5.32
C TRP A 107 7.15 10.32 -3.90
N GLU A 108 7.07 11.63 -3.70
CA GLU A 108 7.39 12.27 -2.41
C GLU A 108 6.55 11.73 -1.25
N ASN A 109 5.30 11.32 -1.54
CA ASN A 109 4.39 10.72 -0.58
C ASN A 109 3.23 10.01 -1.31
N VAL A 110 2.40 9.30 -0.55
CA VAL A 110 1.25 8.54 -1.08
C VAL A 110 0.25 9.42 -1.82
N ALA A 111 0.10 10.70 -1.46
CA ALA A 111 -0.89 11.57 -2.10
C ALA A 111 -0.46 11.91 -3.54
N ILE A 112 0.85 12.15 -3.75
CA ILE A 112 1.39 12.36 -5.10
C ILE A 112 1.31 11.07 -5.91
N TRP A 113 1.71 9.93 -5.33
CA TRP A 113 1.60 8.62 -5.99
C TRP A 113 0.15 8.33 -6.40
N ARG A 114 -0.81 8.45 -5.49
CA ARG A 114 -2.24 8.24 -5.76
C ARG A 114 -2.72 9.12 -6.92
N ASN A 115 -2.40 10.42 -6.90
CA ASN A 115 -2.80 11.33 -7.96
C ASN A 115 -2.20 10.93 -9.31
N HIS A 116 -0.95 10.48 -9.33
CA HIS A 116 -0.30 9.96 -10.54
C HIS A 116 -1.04 8.73 -11.07
N ILE A 117 -1.28 7.72 -10.23
CA ILE A 117 -2.00 6.50 -10.61
C ILE A 117 -3.41 6.79 -11.16
N VAL A 118 -4.15 7.70 -10.52
CA VAL A 118 -5.48 8.11 -10.98
C VAL A 118 -5.43 8.81 -12.35
N LEU A 119 -4.41 9.64 -12.57
CA LEU A 119 -4.25 10.36 -13.85
C LEU A 119 -3.94 9.37 -14.98
N GLU A 120 -3.01 8.44 -14.76
CA GLU A 120 -2.63 7.42 -15.75
C GLU A 120 -3.80 6.50 -16.13
N ALA A 121 -4.72 6.23 -15.21
CA ALA A 121 -5.90 5.42 -15.48
C ALA A 121 -6.98 6.11 -16.33
N GLY A 122 -6.95 7.45 -16.38
CA GLY A 122 -7.91 8.27 -17.13
C GLY A 122 -7.50 8.58 -18.57
N GLU A 123 -6.28 8.18 -18.99
CA GLU A 123 -5.76 8.33 -20.36
C GLU A 123 -6.11 7.13 -21.26
#